data_AF-A0A6L7YG45-F1
#
_entry.id   AF-A0A6L7YG45-F1
#
_cell.length_a   1.000
_cell.length_b   1.000
_cell.length_c   1.000
_cell.angle_alpha   90.00
_cell.angle_beta   90.00
_cell.angle_gamma   90.00
#
_symmetry.space_group_name_H-M   'P 1'
#
loop_
_entity.id
_entity.type
_entity.pdbx_description
1 polymer ?
#
loop_
_entity_poly.entity_id
_entity_poly.type
_entity_poly.pdbx_seq_one_letter_code
_entity_poly.pdbx_strand_id
1 'polypeptide(L)'
;MSAVATARAEAAPTSDAPRGLPRLRPYQAEIARAVLGRVLGGEGGSISVEIARQGGKNELSAQLELVLLLARQRAGGTIVKCAPTFEPQAAISRDRLLARADGARLGAIVRRDGASSVRCGRAAARFLSAGPGASVLGHTADLLLEVDEAQEVPTEKFDRDFRPMAASTNAPVVYYGTPWGPRSLLAQARATHREAERADGRRRHFRYDWEQVAAHNPAYGAYVEEERRRLGERHPLFRTQYLLEELHEQDRLLDGAALAQLEGAHERLRAPARGERYVAGLDLAGPALEGGRIAEQHDWTVLTIARVRAGSGGLPLIEVVEHQAWQGAPAGELLDALADRLARVWRVRRVVVDATGLGGPVADLLARRLPSGRVVPFTFTAERKSQLGFALLAAVHSGRLRLYRLDGSREAAECRVQLERARAAYGERGLMQFAVDPSEGHDDYVMSLALAVRAARDEGAARTARGRAPGGDAVEAALAVAA
;
A
#
# COMPACT_ATOMS: atom_id res chain seq x y z
N MET A 1 29.75 48.11 27.36
CA MET A 1 28.66 48.94 26.80
C MET A 1 28.69 48.74 25.29
N SER A 2 27.72 48.20 24.57
CA SER A 2 26.36 47.70 24.81
C SER A 2 26.14 46.67 23.69
N ALA A 3 25.82 45.41 24.03
CA ALA A 3 25.49 44.39 23.03
C ALA A 3 23.97 44.40 22.85
N VAL A 4 23.51 44.87 21.69
CA VAL A 4 22.10 44.90 21.32
C VAL A 4 21.66 43.48 20.99
N ALA A 5 20.89 42.89 21.90
CA ALA A 5 20.20 41.63 21.71
C ALA A 5 18.95 41.86 20.85
N THR A 6 18.96 41.36 19.62
CA THR A 6 17.77 41.30 18.76
C THR A 6 16.97 40.06 19.11
N ALA A 7 15.90 40.26 19.89
CA ALA A 7 14.89 39.24 20.14
C ALA A 7 14.17 38.90 18.82
N ARG A 8 14.34 37.66 18.34
CA ARG A 8 13.49 37.10 17.29
C ARG A 8 12.19 36.63 17.95
N ALA A 9 11.10 37.32 17.66
CA ALA A 9 9.76 36.86 17.96
C ALA A 9 9.49 35.59 17.12
N GLU A 10 9.28 34.46 17.78
CA GLU A 10 8.80 33.23 17.16
C GLU A 10 7.36 33.46 16.68
N ALA A 11 7.17 33.54 15.37
CA ALA A 11 5.86 33.52 14.76
C ALA A 11 5.27 32.11 14.90
N ALA A 12 4.30 31.97 15.80
CA ALA A 12 3.54 30.74 15.98
C ALA A 12 2.78 30.39 14.68
N PRO A 13 2.78 29.13 14.23
CA PRO A 13 1.98 28.73 13.08
C PRO A 13 0.49 28.80 13.45
N THR A 14 -0.24 29.72 12.81
CA THR A 14 -1.70 29.79 12.87
C THR A 14 -2.29 28.61 12.09
N SER A 15 -2.53 27.49 12.76
CA SER A 15 -3.36 26.41 12.20
C SER A 15 -4.83 26.73 12.46
N ASP A 16 -5.55 27.03 11.38
CA ASP A 16 -7.01 27.19 11.39
C ASP A 16 -7.66 25.79 11.35
N ALA A 17 -7.29 24.95 12.33
CA ALA A 17 -7.92 23.66 12.53
C ALA A 17 -9.35 23.89 13.07
N PRO A 18 -10.37 23.18 12.55
CA PRO A 18 -11.75 23.37 13.00
C PRO A 18 -11.83 23.23 14.53
N ARG A 19 -12.31 24.30 15.17
CA ARG A 19 -12.46 24.37 16.62
C ARG A 19 -13.56 23.41 17.06
N GLY A 20 -13.23 22.47 17.95
CA GLY A 20 -14.17 21.49 18.52
C GLY A 20 -13.90 20.04 18.12
N LEU A 21 -14.47 19.11 18.88
CA LEU A 21 -14.40 17.68 18.58
C LEU A 21 -15.25 17.36 17.33
N PRO A 22 -14.69 16.70 16.30
CA PRO A 22 -15.46 16.30 15.14
C PRO A 22 -16.65 15.42 15.54
N ARG A 23 -17.83 15.66 14.99
CA ARG A 23 -19.00 14.81 15.26
C ARG A 23 -18.78 13.43 14.65
N LEU A 24 -18.89 12.38 15.45
CA LEU A 24 -18.90 11.01 14.95
C LEU A 24 -20.11 10.79 14.04
N ARG A 25 -19.87 10.18 12.87
CA ARG A 25 -20.90 9.75 11.93
C ARG A 25 -21.77 8.65 12.57
N PRO A 26 -23.00 8.41 12.08
CA PRO A 26 -23.90 7.43 12.69
C PRO A 26 -23.29 6.04 12.92
N TYR A 27 -22.58 5.50 11.94
CA TYR A 27 -21.92 4.20 12.06
C TYR A 27 -20.77 4.20 13.10
N GLN A 28 -20.01 5.29 13.20
CA GLN A 28 -18.96 5.45 14.23
C GLN A 28 -19.59 5.55 15.62
N ALA A 29 -20.66 6.33 15.76
CA ALA A 29 -21.37 6.50 17.02
C ALA A 29 -22.04 5.20 17.51
N GLU A 30 -22.47 4.32 16.59
CA GLU A 30 -22.94 2.99 16.93
C GLU A 30 -21.85 2.12 17.53
N ILE A 31 -20.69 2.05 16.88
CA ILE A 31 -19.53 1.31 17.40
C ILE A 31 -19.10 1.89 18.76
N ALA A 32 -19.03 3.22 18.87
CA ALA A 32 -18.65 3.87 20.12
C ALA A 32 -19.58 3.47 21.28
N ARG A 33 -20.90 3.43 21.05
CA ARG A 33 -21.88 3.00 22.05
C ARG A 33 -21.68 1.54 22.45
N ALA A 34 -21.38 0.65 21.51
CA ALA A 34 -21.12 -0.76 21.80
C ALA A 34 -19.85 -0.95 22.64
N VAL A 35 -18.77 -0.23 22.32
CA VAL A 35 -17.51 -0.27 23.09
C VAL A 35 -17.70 0.33 24.48
N LEU A 36 -18.26 1.54 24.58
CA LEU A 36 -18.49 2.21 25.86
C LEU A 36 -19.45 1.42 26.75
N GLY A 37 -20.49 0.82 26.18
CA GLY A 37 -21.42 -0.04 26.93
C GLY A 37 -20.71 -1.19 27.63
N ARG A 38 -19.77 -1.86 26.93
CA ARG A 38 -18.94 -2.92 27.53
C ARG A 38 -18.02 -2.40 28.62
N VAL A 39 -17.29 -1.32 28.35
CA VAL A 39 -16.34 -0.74 29.32
C VAL A 39 -17.06 -0.28 30.59
N LEU A 40 -18.20 0.40 30.45
CA LEU A 40 -18.98 0.90 31.58
C LEU A 40 -19.72 -0.22 32.33
N GLY A 41 -20.11 -1.29 31.64
CA GLY A 41 -20.71 -2.47 32.23
C GLY A 41 -19.72 -3.43 32.88
N GLY A 42 -18.40 -3.20 32.76
CA GLY A 42 -17.38 -4.17 33.20
C GLY A 42 -17.44 -5.49 32.42
N GLU A 43 -17.95 -5.45 31.20
CA GLU A 43 -18.09 -6.62 30.34
C GLU A 43 -16.85 -6.79 29.46
N GLY A 44 -16.10 -7.86 29.68
CA GLY A 44 -14.98 -8.24 28.81
C GLY A 44 -15.41 -8.79 27.46
N GLY A 45 -14.58 -9.66 26.88
CA GLY A 45 -14.74 -10.14 25.52
C GLY A 45 -14.30 -9.10 24.49
N SER A 46 -14.78 -9.23 23.25
CA SER A 46 -14.22 -8.44 22.15
C SER A 46 -15.21 -8.01 21.08
N ILE A 47 -14.80 -7.00 20.31
CA ILE A 47 -15.51 -6.42 19.16
C ILE A 47 -14.53 -6.34 17.97
N SER A 48 -15.03 -6.62 16.76
CA SER A 48 -14.29 -6.39 15.51
C SER A 48 -14.94 -5.27 14.70
N VAL A 49 -14.12 -4.40 14.15
CA VAL A 49 -14.51 -3.20 13.42
C VAL A 49 -13.75 -3.14 12.09
N GLU A 50 -14.49 -3.37 11.00
CA GLU A 50 -14.02 -3.15 9.64
C GLU A 50 -14.67 -1.88 9.08
N ILE A 51 -13.85 -0.86 8.82
CA ILE A 51 -14.31 0.37 8.16
C ILE A 51 -13.38 0.60 6.98
N ALA A 52 -13.96 0.93 5.81
CA ALA A 52 -13.20 1.25 4.61
C ALA A 52 -12.07 2.26 4.89
N ARG A 53 -10.96 2.15 4.17
CA ARG A 53 -9.77 3.00 4.32
C ARG A 53 -10.17 4.47 4.28
N GLN A 54 -9.60 5.26 5.19
CA GLN A 54 -9.96 6.68 5.43
C GLN A 54 -11.44 6.91 5.82
N GLY A 55 -12.16 5.87 6.23
CA GLY A 55 -13.55 5.97 6.72
C GLY A 55 -13.68 6.38 8.19
N GLY A 56 -12.60 6.82 8.84
CA GLY A 56 -12.66 7.43 10.18
C GLY A 56 -12.56 6.47 11.37
N LYS A 57 -12.02 5.23 11.20
CA LYS A 57 -11.77 4.31 12.33
C LYS A 57 -10.86 4.93 13.41
N ASN A 58 -9.81 5.63 13.00
CA ASN A 58 -8.87 6.25 13.94
C ASN A 58 -9.44 7.51 14.61
N GLU A 59 -10.41 8.17 13.98
CA GLU A 59 -11.15 9.27 14.62
C GLU A 59 -12.06 8.73 15.74
N LEU A 60 -12.76 7.63 15.47
CA LEU A 60 -13.57 6.92 16.45
C LEU A 60 -12.74 6.46 17.66
N SER A 61 -11.63 5.75 17.43
CA SER A 61 -10.74 5.26 18.49
C SER A 61 -10.18 6.41 19.34
N ALA A 62 -9.66 7.50 18.73
CA ALA A 62 -9.14 8.65 19.48
C ALA A 62 -10.20 9.34 20.37
N GLN A 63 -11.46 9.41 19.92
CA GLN A 63 -12.53 9.97 20.74
C GLN A 63 -12.96 9.02 21.87
N LEU A 64 -12.97 7.71 21.64
CA LEU A 64 -13.20 6.71 22.69
C LEU A 64 -12.12 6.80 23.78
N GLU A 65 -10.86 6.87 23.38
CA GLU A 65 -9.71 7.06 24.28
C GLU A 65 -9.90 8.34 25.12
N LEU A 66 -10.21 9.47 24.49
CA LEU A 66 -10.41 10.75 25.18
C LEU A 66 -11.56 10.70 26.20
N VAL A 67 -12.72 10.17 25.80
CA VAL A 67 -13.89 10.04 26.67
C VAL A 67 -13.58 9.17 27.89
N LEU A 68 -12.91 8.04 27.68
CA LEU A 68 -12.54 7.13 28.77
C LEU A 68 -11.49 7.75 29.70
N LEU A 69 -10.49 8.46 29.18
CA LEU A 69 -9.51 9.19 29.98
C LEU A 69 -10.19 10.23 30.88
N LEU A 70 -11.14 11.00 30.34
CA LEU A 70 -11.90 11.99 31.10
C LEU A 70 -12.80 11.35 32.16
N ALA A 71 -13.55 10.31 31.78
CA ALA A 71 -14.44 9.60 32.69
C ALA A 71 -13.68 8.94 33.84
N ARG A 72 -12.45 8.47 33.58
CA ARG A 72 -11.61 7.76 34.55
C ARG A 72 -10.51 8.64 35.15
N GLN A 73 -10.49 9.95 34.89
CA GLN A 73 -9.41 10.84 35.34
C GLN A 73 -9.18 10.77 36.86
N ARG A 74 -10.25 10.53 37.64
CA ARG A 74 -10.17 10.28 39.08
C ARG A 74 -9.98 8.81 39.36
N ALA A 75 -10.83 7.89 38.92
CA ALA A 75 -10.72 6.47 39.28
C ALA A 75 -9.39 5.82 38.86
N GLY A 76 -8.80 6.29 37.76
CA GLY A 76 -7.62 5.72 37.13
C GLY A 76 -7.94 4.51 36.25
N GLY A 77 -6.87 3.94 35.73
CA GLY A 77 -6.88 2.81 34.80
C GLY A 77 -6.19 3.14 33.48
N THR A 78 -5.78 2.09 32.78
CA THR A 78 -4.97 2.19 31.57
C THR A 78 -5.74 1.68 30.35
N ILE A 79 -5.71 2.46 29.27
CA ILE A 79 -6.02 2.01 27.91
C ILE A 79 -4.70 1.57 27.29
N VAL A 80 -4.68 0.42 26.62
CA VAL A 80 -3.56 0.00 25.80
C VAL A 80 -4.02 -0.04 24.36
N LYS A 81 -3.30 0.62 23.47
CA LYS A 81 -3.48 0.51 22.03
C LYS A 81 -2.22 -0.04 21.40
N CYS A 82 -2.33 -1.16 20.70
CA CYS A 82 -1.23 -1.68 19.90
C CYS A 82 -1.47 -1.42 18.42
N ALA A 83 -0.38 -1.16 17.70
CA ALA A 83 -0.35 -1.02 16.24
C ALA A 83 0.84 -1.84 15.69
N PRO A 84 0.91 -2.15 14.38
CA PRO A 84 1.96 -3.01 13.84
C PRO A 84 3.38 -2.50 14.12
N THR A 85 3.53 -1.18 14.23
CA THR A 85 4.80 -0.49 14.41
C THR A 85 4.58 0.73 15.32
N PHE A 86 5.63 1.15 16.06
CA PHE A 86 5.55 2.38 16.87
C PHE A 86 5.60 3.61 15.98
N GLU A 87 6.67 3.75 15.19
CA GLU A 87 6.81 4.82 14.21
C GLU A 87 6.50 4.30 12.79
N PRO A 88 5.55 4.91 12.05
CA PRO A 88 4.72 6.05 12.48
C PRO A 88 3.38 5.66 13.14
N GLN A 89 2.92 4.40 13.09
CA GLN A 89 1.51 4.06 13.32
C GLN A 89 1.00 4.38 14.74
N ALA A 90 1.68 3.87 15.79
CA ALA A 90 1.26 4.12 17.16
C ALA A 90 1.45 5.59 17.56
N ALA A 91 2.51 6.24 17.08
CA ALA A 91 2.77 7.66 17.29
C ALA A 91 1.69 8.55 16.67
N ILE A 92 1.24 8.26 15.44
CA ILE A 92 0.11 8.95 14.78
C ILE A 92 -1.17 8.81 15.60
N SER A 93 -1.45 7.63 16.16
CA SER A 93 -2.62 7.41 17.03
C SER A 93 -2.55 8.26 18.30
N ARG A 94 -1.39 8.28 18.98
CA ARG A 94 -1.13 9.14 20.15
C ARG A 94 -1.36 10.61 19.85
N ASP A 95 -0.77 11.09 18.75
CA ASP A 95 -0.83 12.50 18.39
C ASP A 95 -2.24 12.91 17.94
N ARG A 96 -3.00 11.98 17.36
CA ARG A 96 -4.42 12.19 17.09
C ARG A 96 -5.22 12.39 18.37
N LEU A 97 -5.03 11.57 19.39
CA LEU A 97 -5.67 11.75 20.70
C LEU A 97 -5.36 13.13 21.29
N LEU A 98 -4.08 13.53 21.29
CA LEU A 98 -3.65 14.84 21.76
C LEU A 98 -4.31 15.98 20.96
N ALA A 99 -4.33 15.88 19.63
CA ALA A 99 -4.99 16.86 18.78
C ALA A 99 -6.51 16.97 19.05
N ARG A 100 -7.17 15.86 19.43
CA ARG A 100 -8.58 15.90 19.84
C ARG A 100 -8.77 16.53 21.21
N ALA A 101 -7.89 16.25 22.16
CA ALA A 101 -7.90 16.94 23.44
C ALA A 101 -7.70 18.45 23.27
N ASP A 102 -6.75 18.87 22.42
CA ASP A 102 -6.49 20.29 22.14
C ASP A 102 -7.68 20.95 21.45
N GLY A 103 -8.27 20.30 20.43
CA GLY A 103 -9.49 20.78 19.77
C GLY A 103 -10.69 20.92 20.73
N ALA A 104 -10.74 20.08 21.77
CA ALA A 104 -11.72 20.15 22.85
C ALA A 104 -11.36 21.16 23.97
N ARG A 105 -10.23 21.85 23.87
CA ARG A 105 -9.66 22.74 24.92
C ARG A 105 -9.33 22.02 26.23
N LEU A 106 -8.94 20.75 26.13
CA LEU A 106 -8.58 19.87 27.24
C LEU A 106 -7.08 19.64 27.38
N GLY A 107 -6.23 20.25 26.54
CA GLY A 107 -4.76 20.07 26.58
C GLY A 107 -4.12 20.46 27.93
N ALA A 108 -4.80 21.26 28.75
CA ALA A 108 -4.36 21.55 30.10
C ALA A 108 -4.41 20.34 31.05
N ILE A 109 -5.32 19.38 30.81
CA ILE A 109 -5.56 18.21 31.67
C ILE A 109 -5.27 16.87 31.00
N VAL A 110 -5.29 16.81 29.67
CA VAL A 110 -4.87 15.65 28.88
C VAL A 110 -3.51 15.97 28.28
N ARG A 111 -2.47 15.32 28.79
CA ARG A 111 -1.09 15.65 28.45
C ARG A 111 -0.33 14.44 27.99
N ARG A 112 0.63 14.66 27.10
CA ARG A 112 1.63 13.66 26.76
C ARG A 112 2.46 13.32 28.01
N ASP A 113 2.71 12.04 28.22
CA ASP A 113 3.45 11.48 29.34
C ASP A 113 4.57 10.57 28.80
N GLY A 114 5.66 11.19 28.34
CA GLY A 114 6.74 10.50 27.63
C GLY A 114 6.43 10.18 26.17
N ALA A 115 7.22 9.28 25.58
CA ALA A 115 7.15 9.02 24.14
C ALA A 115 5.83 8.35 23.72
N SER A 116 5.37 7.34 24.47
CA SER A 116 4.31 6.41 24.04
C SER A 116 3.01 6.54 24.84
N SER A 117 2.78 7.65 25.55
CA SER A 117 1.65 7.73 26.47
C SER A 117 1.00 9.11 26.54
N VAL A 118 -0.29 9.09 26.84
CA VAL A 118 -1.13 10.25 27.15
C VAL A 118 -1.80 10.01 28.49
N ARG A 119 -1.87 11.03 29.34
CA ARG A 119 -2.40 10.94 30.70
C ARG A 119 -3.46 12.01 30.95
N CYS A 120 -4.50 11.64 31.69
CA CYS A 120 -5.47 12.55 32.28
C CYS A 120 -5.72 12.15 33.74
N GLY A 121 -5.24 12.95 34.70
CA GLY A 121 -5.29 12.59 36.12
C GLY A 121 -4.60 11.25 36.40
N ARG A 122 -5.34 10.29 36.97
CA ARG A 122 -4.89 8.91 37.25
C ARG A 122 -5.11 7.94 36.09
N ALA A 123 -5.75 8.36 35.00
CA ALA A 123 -5.97 7.54 33.81
C ALA A 123 -4.88 7.77 32.75
N ALA A 124 -4.52 6.72 32.02
CA ALA A 124 -3.51 6.79 30.97
C ALA A 124 -3.89 5.97 29.73
N ALA A 125 -3.42 6.39 28.56
CA ALA A 125 -3.47 5.63 27.31
C ALA A 125 -2.03 5.36 26.85
N ARG A 126 -1.69 4.09 26.65
CA ARG A 126 -0.35 3.62 26.23
C ARG A 126 -0.42 3.12 24.79
N PHE A 127 0.49 3.60 23.95
CA PHE A 127 0.56 3.30 22.52
C PHE A 127 1.80 2.45 22.25
N LEU A 128 1.60 1.19 21.87
CA LEU A 128 2.65 0.17 21.84
C LEU A 128 2.82 -0.43 20.44
N SER A 129 4.04 -0.87 20.13
CA SER A 129 4.34 -1.58 18.89
C SER A 129 4.11 -3.08 19.06
N ALA A 130 3.37 -3.68 18.13
CA ALA A 130 3.27 -5.11 17.95
C ALA A 130 4.32 -5.65 16.95
N GLY A 131 5.37 -4.88 16.66
CA GLY A 131 6.48 -5.35 15.86
C GLY A 131 7.20 -6.55 16.53
N PRO A 132 7.78 -7.49 15.74
CA PRO A 132 8.40 -8.71 16.30
C PRO A 132 9.46 -8.44 17.37
N GLY A 133 10.28 -7.40 17.18
CA GLY A 133 11.37 -7.01 18.09
C GLY A 133 10.96 -6.09 19.24
N ALA A 134 9.69 -5.70 19.35
CA ALA A 134 9.23 -4.80 20.41
C ALA A 134 9.01 -5.56 21.73
N SER A 135 9.65 -5.11 22.82
CA SER A 135 9.36 -5.61 24.18
C SER A 135 8.28 -4.75 24.81
N VAL A 136 7.13 -5.35 25.10
CA VAL A 136 5.93 -4.66 25.61
C VAL A 136 5.33 -5.34 26.84
N LEU A 137 5.99 -6.37 27.36
CA LEU A 137 5.52 -7.12 28.52
C LEU A 137 5.53 -6.23 29.78
N GLY A 138 4.55 -6.43 30.66
CA GLY A 138 4.41 -5.70 31.92
C GLY A 138 3.45 -4.50 31.89
N HIS A 139 2.86 -4.19 30.74
CA HIS A 139 1.70 -3.29 30.67
C HIS A 139 0.40 -4.02 31.02
N THR A 140 -0.57 -3.28 31.52
CA THR A 140 -1.92 -3.75 31.84
C THR A 140 -2.93 -2.85 31.15
N ALA A 141 -3.96 -3.44 30.56
CA ALA A 141 -5.12 -2.73 30.02
C ALA A 141 -6.26 -2.87 31.04
N ASP A 142 -6.47 -1.84 31.85
CA ASP A 142 -7.53 -1.84 32.86
C ASP A 142 -8.90 -1.41 32.31
N LEU A 143 -8.88 -0.65 31.20
CA LEU A 143 -10.07 0.00 30.66
C LEU A 143 -10.46 -0.56 29.29
N LEU A 144 -9.49 -0.68 28.40
CA LEU A 144 -9.71 -1.03 27.00
C LEU A 144 -8.38 -1.48 26.38
N LEU A 145 -8.42 -2.57 25.61
CA LEU A 145 -7.32 -2.99 24.74
C LEU A 145 -7.73 -2.78 23.28
N GLU A 146 -7.08 -1.87 22.57
CA GLU A 146 -7.31 -1.62 21.14
C GLU A 146 -6.19 -2.22 20.30
N VAL A 147 -6.56 -2.80 19.15
CA VAL A 147 -5.63 -3.30 18.13
C VAL A 147 -5.91 -2.53 16.85
N ASP A 148 -5.03 -1.59 16.49
CA ASP A 148 -5.10 -0.86 15.23
C ASP A 148 -4.39 -1.64 14.12
N GLU A 149 -4.90 -1.53 12.90
CA GLU A 149 -4.48 -2.32 11.74
C GLU A 149 -4.31 -3.81 12.10
N ALA A 150 -5.32 -4.39 12.76
CA ALA A 150 -5.26 -5.74 13.30
C ALA A 150 -4.95 -6.82 12.26
N GLN A 151 -5.21 -6.57 10.97
CA GLN A 151 -4.81 -7.49 9.89
C GLN A 151 -3.29 -7.57 9.67
N GLU A 152 -2.51 -6.62 10.18
CA GLU A 152 -1.05 -6.54 10.06
C GLU A 152 -0.33 -6.94 11.36
N VAL A 153 -1.07 -7.17 12.45
CA VAL A 153 -0.52 -7.63 13.72
C VAL A 153 -0.42 -9.17 13.72
N PRO A 154 0.77 -9.75 13.97
CA PRO A 154 0.91 -11.21 14.06
C PRO A 154 0.09 -11.79 15.21
N THR A 155 -0.66 -12.86 14.95
CA THR A 155 -1.58 -13.46 15.93
C THR A 155 -0.82 -13.95 17.17
N GLU A 156 0.31 -14.62 16.98
CA GLU A 156 1.13 -15.16 18.08
C GLU A 156 1.71 -14.04 18.94
N LYS A 157 2.07 -12.91 18.31
CA LYS A 157 2.55 -11.72 19.02
C LYS A 157 1.44 -11.13 19.87
N PHE A 158 0.23 -11.02 19.33
CA PHE A 158 -0.93 -10.52 20.06
C PHE A 158 -1.29 -11.42 21.24
N ASP A 159 -1.44 -12.73 21.00
CA ASP A 159 -1.85 -13.69 22.03
C ASP A 159 -0.84 -13.81 23.16
N ARG A 160 0.46 -13.76 22.85
CA ARG A 160 1.51 -13.85 23.87
C ARG A 160 1.71 -12.56 24.65
N ASP A 161 1.75 -11.42 23.96
CA ASP A 161 2.26 -10.18 24.58
C ASP A 161 1.14 -9.21 24.97
N PHE A 162 0.01 -9.19 24.27
CA PHE A 162 -1.05 -8.18 24.44
C PHE A 162 -2.32 -8.73 25.08
N ARG A 163 -2.79 -9.91 24.63
CA ARG A 163 -4.03 -10.51 25.15
C ARG A 163 -4.04 -10.68 26.68
N PRO A 164 -2.92 -11.07 27.35
CA PRO A 164 -2.90 -11.17 28.81
C PRO A 164 -3.06 -9.83 29.53
N MET A 165 -2.79 -8.69 28.87
CA MET A 165 -2.88 -7.36 29.48
C MET A 165 -4.31 -7.02 29.92
N ALA A 166 -5.33 -7.61 29.29
CA ALA A 166 -6.74 -7.39 29.63
C ALA A 166 -7.24 -8.23 30.83
N ALA A 167 -6.42 -9.17 31.34
CA ALA A 167 -6.90 -10.19 32.27
C ALA A 167 -7.28 -9.66 33.67
N SER A 168 -6.54 -8.69 34.21
CA SER A 168 -6.71 -8.21 35.59
C SER A 168 -8.07 -7.59 35.87
N THR A 169 -8.69 -6.98 34.86
CA THR A 169 -9.96 -6.24 34.96
C THR A 169 -11.01 -6.76 34.00
N ASN A 170 -10.71 -7.85 33.27
CA ASN A 170 -11.53 -8.34 32.17
C ASN A 170 -11.83 -7.22 31.14
N ALA A 171 -10.82 -6.42 30.79
CA ALA A 171 -11.01 -5.29 29.89
C ALA A 171 -11.45 -5.78 28.49
N PRO A 172 -12.41 -5.10 27.84
CA PRO A 172 -12.82 -5.47 26.50
C PRO A 172 -11.70 -5.18 25.47
N VAL A 173 -11.69 -5.98 24.39
CA VAL A 173 -10.75 -5.84 23.28
C VAL A 173 -11.46 -5.35 22.02
N VAL A 174 -10.88 -4.39 21.30
CA VAL A 174 -11.42 -3.91 20.01
C VAL A 174 -10.38 -4.05 18.91
N TYR A 175 -10.73 -4.79 17.87
CA TYR A 175 -9.91 -5.00 16.68
C TYR A 175 -10.38 -4.06 15.56
N TYR A 176 -9.53 -3.14 15.13
CA TYR A 176 -9.79 -2.23 14.01
C TYR A 176 -8.96 -2.62 12.80
N GLY A 177 -9.55 -2.57 11.60
CA GLY A 177 -8.78 -2.81 10.39
C GLY A 177 -9.61 -2.87 9.12
N THR A 178 -8.97 -3.39 8.09
CA THR A 178 -9.60 -3.81 6.83
C THR A 178 -9.23 -5.27 6.59
N PRO A 179 -10.09 -6.09 5.98
CA PRO A 179 -9.77 -7.48 5.71
C PRO A 179 -8.56 -7.58 4.78
N TRP A 180 -7.81 -8.67 4.93
CA TRP A 180 -6.70 -9.00 4.05
C TRP A 180 -6.77 -10.47 3.66
N GLY A 181 -6.32 -11.36 4.54
CA GLY A 181 -6.41 -12.81 4.37
C GLY A 181 -7.13 -13.49 5.54
N PRO A 182 -7.64 -14.71 5.32
CA PRO A 182 -8.49 -15.44 6.27
C PRO A 182 -7.78 -15.83 7.56
N ARG A 183 -6.44 -15.87 7.54
CA ARG A 183 -5.63 -16.25 8.70
C ARG A 183 -5.22 -15.08 9.60
N SER A 184 -5.52 -13.84 9.19
CA SER A 184 -5.16 -12.64 9.97
C SER A 184 -5.87 -12.60 11.34
N LEU A 185 -5.26 -11.93 12.32
CA LEU A 185 -5.86 -11.73 13.65
C LEU A 185 -7.26 -11.11 13.55
N LEU A 186 -7.45 -10.13 12.65
CA LEU A 186 -8.75 -9.52 12.40
C LEU A 186 -9.79 -10.53 11.86
N ALA A 187 -9.39 -11.38 10.90
CA ALA A 187 -10.27 -12.39 10.32
C ALA A 187 -10.70 -13.43 11.35
N GLN A 188 -9.77 -13.90 12.20
CA GLN A 188 -10.05 -14.81 13.29
C GLN A 188 -11.02 -14.18 14.31
N ALA A 189 -10.75 -12.95 14.75
CA ALA A 189 -11.62 -12.22 15.65
C ALA A 189 -13.04 -12.06 15.06
N ARG A 190 -13.14 -11.65 13.79
CA ARG A 190 -14.41 -11.53 13.07
C ARG A 190 -15.19 -12.85 13.04
N ALA A 191 -14.51 -13.97 12.75
CA ALA A 191 -15.15 -15.29 12.71
C ALA A 191 -15.77 -15.64 14.07
N THR A 192 -15.00 -15.49 15.16
CA THR A 192 -15.47 -15.70 16.54
C THR A 192 -16.63 -14.77 16.89
N HIS A 193 -16.56 -13.49 16.51
CA HIS A 193 -17.63 -12.52 16.79
C HIS A 193 -18.93 -12.86 16.07
N ARG A 194 -18.86 -13.28 14.80
CA ARG A 194 -20.04 -13.69 14.03
C ARG A 194 -20.67 -14.96 14.60
N GLU A 195 -19.87 -15.89 15.09
CA GLU A 195 -20.38 -17.08 15.75
C GLU A 195 -21.10 -16.74 17.07
N ALA A 196 -20.48 -15.91 17.91
CA ALA A 196 -21.10 -15.44 19.15
C ALA A 196 -22.38 -14.62 18.90
N GLU A 197 -22.40 -13.77 17.86
CA GLU A 197 -23.60 -13.05 17.41
C GLU A 197 -24.74 -14.00 17.04
N ARG A 198 -24.46 -15.10 16.34
CA ARG A 198 -25.48 -16.10 16.01
C ARG A 198 -26.02 -16.81 17.25
N ALA A 199 -25.19 -16.97 18.28
CA ALA A 199 -25.57 -17.66 19.51
C ALA A 199 -26.47 -16.82 20.43
N ASP A 200 -26.23 -15.51 20.54
CA ASP A 200 -26.94 -14.67 21.51
C ASP A 200 -27.58 -13.39 20.95
N GLY A 201 -27.47 -13.14 19.65
CA GLY A 201 -28.05 -11.96 18.99
C GLY A 201 -27.37 -10.63 19.30
N ARG A 202 -26.29 -10.61 20.11
CA ARG A 202 -25.59 -9.38 20.49
C ARG A 202 -24.52 -9.03 19.46
N ARG A 203 -24.68 -7.89 18.78
CA ARG A 203 -23.72 -7.38 17.78
C ARG A 203 -22.32 -7.19 18.36
N ARG A 204 -21.32 -7.79 17.72
CA ARG A 204 -19.87 -7.79 18.01
C ARG A 204 -19.01 -7.51 16.77
N HIS A 205 -19.57 -7.61 15.57
CA HIS A 205 -18.90 -7.29 14.32
C HIS A 205 -19.59 -6.11 13.63
N PHE A 206 -18.78 -5.10 13.32
CA PHE A 206 -19.20 -3.90 12.62
C PHE A 206 -18.43 -3.83 11.31
N ARG A 207 -19.16 -3.66 10.20
CA ARG A 207 -18.61 -3.58 8.85
C ARG A 207 -19.26 -2.42 8.11
N TYR A 208 -18.45 -1.49 7.64
CA TYR A 208 -18.87 -0.30 6.90
C TYR A 208 -17.97 -0.05 5.70
N ASP A 209 -18.43 -0.46 4.51
CA ASP A 209 -17.70 -0.28 3.25
C ASP A 209 -17.69 1.17 2.77
N TRP A 210 -17.05 1.40 1.63
CA TRP A 210 -16.87 2.75 1.09
C TRP A 210 -18.19 3.42 0.70
N GLU A 211 -19.22 2.68 0.27
CA GLU A 211 -20.51 3.24 -0.11
C GLU A 211 -21.25 3.75 1.13
N GLN A 212 -21.23 2.96 2.20
CA GLN A 212 -21.79 3.34 3.50
C GLN A 212 -21.07 4.56 4.09
N VAL A 213 -19.75 4.66 3.92
CA VAL A 213 -18.98 5.85 4.32
C VAL A 213 -19.31 7.05 3.42
N ALA A 214 -19.41 6.85 2.10
CA ALA A 214 -19.70 7.90 1.12
C ALA A 214 -21.09 8.52 1.33
N ALA A 215 -22.07 7.73 1.77
CA ALA A 215 -23.40 8.22 2.15
C ALA A 215 -23.36 9.32 3.24
N HIS A 216 -22.29 9.36 4.05
CA HIS A 216 -22.08 10.38 5.08
C HIS A 216 -20.97 11.39 4.73
N ASN A 217 -20.26 11.19 3.62
CA ASN A 217 -19.19 12.07 3.17
C ASN A 217 -19.07 12.02 1.63
N PRO A 218 -19.81 12.89 0.90
CA PRO A 218 -19.77 12.91 -0.57
C PRO A 218 -18.37 13.17 -1.15
N ALA A 219 -17.55 13.98 -0.47
CA ALA A 219 -16.17 14.22 -0.91
C ALA A 219 -15.30 12.96 -0.83
N TYR A 220 -15.51 12.12 0.19
CA TYR A 220 -14.89 10.80 0.25
C TYR A 220 -15.38 9.90 -0.89
N GLY A 221 -16.68 9.90 -1.18
CA GLY A 221 -17.24 9.14 -2.31
C GLY A 221 -16.59 9.50 -3.64
N ALA A 222 -16.45 10.79 -3.94
CA ALA A 222 -15.79 11.27 -5.16
C ALA A 222 -14.33 10.77 -5.26
N TYR A 223 -13.58 10.82 -4.15
CA TYR A 223 -12.20 10.32 -4.11
C TYR A 223 -12.14 8.80 -4.36
N VAL A 224 -13.00 8.02 -3.71
CA VAL A 224 -12.98 6.55 -3.88
C VAL A 224 -13.36 6.15 -5.31
N GLU A 225 -14.25 6.89 -5.98
CA GLU A 225 -14.57 6.67 -7.39
C GLU A 225 -13.37 6.92 -8.32
N GLU A 226 -12.56 7.93 -8.03
CA GLU A 226 -11.29 8.13 -8.75
C GLU A 226 -10.31 6.98 -8.50
N GLU A 227 -10.22 6.50 -7.26
CA GLU A 227 -9.41 5.32 -6.93
C GLU A 227 -9.91 4.06 -7.63
N ARG A 228 -11.23 3.87 -7.75
CA ARG A 228 -11.84 2.77 -8.51
C ARG A 228 -11.44 2.82 -9.98
N ARG A 229 -11.44 4.01 -10.60
CA ARG A 229 -10.97 4.18 -11.99
C ARG A 229 -9.46 3.95 -12.13
N ARG A 230 -8.66 4.39 -11.15
CA ARG A 230 -7.20 4.27 -11.16
C ARG A 230 -6.71 2.84 -10.98
N LEU A 231 -7.29 2.12 -10.02
CA LEU A 231 -6.91 0.76 -9.65
C LEU A 231 -7.69 -0.30 -10.42
N GLY A 232 -8.95 -0.03 -10.74
CA GLY A 232 -9.93 -1.04 -11.13
C GLY A 232 -10.59 -1.69 -9.91
N GLU A 233 -11.89 -1.94 -9.99
CA GLU A 233 -12.68 -2.48 -8.87
C GLU A 233 -12.22 -3.88 -8.41
N ARG A 234 -11.75 -4.70 -9.34
CA ARG A 234 -11.22 -6.05 -9.06
C ARG A 234 -9.81 -6.04 -8.46
N HIS A 235 -9.19 -4.86 -8.32
CA HIS A 235 -7.85 -4.76 -7.76
C HIS A 235 -7.84 -5.18 -6.28
N PRO A 236 -6.90 -6.02 -5.82
CA PRO A 236 -6.89 -6.52 -4.44
C PRO A 236 -6.89 -5.41 -3.39
N LEU A 237 -6.12 -4.33 -3.60
CA LEU A 237 -6.17 -3.15 -2.72
C LEU A 237 -7.53 -2.45 -2.73
N PHE A 238 -8.26 -2.42 -3.84
CA PHE A 238 -9.60 -1.81 -3.85
C PHE A 238 -10.61 -2.69 -3.11
N ARG A 239 -10.59 -3.99 -3.41
CA ARG A 239 -11.42 -5.02 -2.79
C ARG A 239 -11.25 -5.04 -1.27
N THR A 240 -10.02 -5.10 -0.78
CA THR A 240 -9.74 -5.12 0.67
C THR A 240 -10.01 -3.80 1.36
N GLN A 241 -9.54 -2.69 0.79
CA GLN A 241 -9.55 -1.39 1.47
C GLN A 241 -10.89 -0.65 1.39
N TYR A 242 -11.66 -0.84 0.31
CA TYR A 242 -12.90 -0.09 0.09
C TYR A 242 -14.13 -1.00 0.12
N LEU A 243 -14.10 -2.16 -0.54
CA LEU A 243 -15.22 -3.12 -0.54
C LEU A 243 -15.24 -4.03 0.71
N LEU A 244 -14.16 -4.02 1.49
CA LEU A 244 -13.95 -4.89 2.66
C LEU A 244 -14.11 -6.38 2.31
N GLU A 245 -13.57 -6.78 1.17
CA GLU A 245 -13.52 -8.18 0.75
C GLU A 245 -12.21 -8.83 1.20
N GLU A 246 -12.31 -10.07 1.66
CA GLU A 246 -11.15 -10.89 1.99
C GLU A 246 -10.56 -11.55 0.74
N LEU A 247 -9.23 -11.59 0.68
CA LEU A 247 -8.48 -12.25 -0.38
C LEU A 247 -8.19 -13.69 0.03
N HIS A 248 -8.24 -14.60 -0.94
CA HIS A 248 -7.93 -16.01 -0.72
C HIS A 248 -6.53 -16.32 -1.30
N GLU A 249 -5.81 -17.24 -0.67
CA GLU A 249 -4.34 -17.37 -0.82
C GLU A 249 -3.86 -17.96 -2.16
N GLN A 250 -4.77 -18.38 -3.05
CA GLN A 250 -4.44 -19.19 -4.22
C GLN A 250 -5.12 -18.71 -5.50
N ASP A 251 -5.34 -17.40 -5.61
CA ASP A 251 -5.91 -16.83 -6.82
C ASP A 251 -4.86 -16.78 -7.95
N ARG A 252 -5.32 -17.00 -9.19
CA ARG A 252 -4.54 -16.61 -10.37
C ARG A 252 -4.19 -15.13 -10.23
N LEU A 253 -2.97 -14.74 -10.63
CA LEU A 253 -2.61 -13.33 -10.68
C LEU A 253 -3.59 -12.58 -11.60
N LEU A 254 -3.96 -13.20 -12.72
CA LEU A 254 -4.94 -12.69 -13.67
C LEU A 254 -6.04 -13.73 -13.87
N ASP A 255 -7.27 -13.37 -13.53
CA ASP A 255 -8.44 -14.17 -13.86
C ASP A 255 -8.76 -14.12 -15.37
N GLY A 256 -9.70 -14.95 -15.84
CA GLY A 256 -10.07 -15.00 -17.25
C GLY A 256 -10.55 -13.65 -17.80
N ALA A 257 -11.23 -12.83 -16.99
CA ALA A 257 -11.68 -11.51 -17.41
C ALA A 257 -10.55 -10.47 -17.44
N ALA A 258 -9.52 -10.60 -16.61
CA ALA A 258 -8.31 -9.78 -16.65
C ALA A 258 -7.43 -10.14 -17.85
N LEU A 259 -7.33 -11.44 -18.18
CA LEU A 259 -6.67 -11.91 -19.40
C LEU A 259 -7.40 -11.40 -20.66
N ALA A 260 -8.74 -11.47 -20.70
CA ALA A 260 -9.51 -10.89 -21.80
C ALA A 260 -9.33 -9.36 -21.91
N GLN A 261 -9.17 -8.67 -20.78
CA GLN A 261 -8.91 -7.22 -20.74
C GLN A 261 -7.48 -6.87 -21.21
N LEU A 262 -6.54 -7.80 -21.18
CA LEU A 262 -5.20 -7.62 -21.75
C LEU A 262 -5.19 -7.76 -23.27
N GLU A 263 -6.11 -8.51 -23.86
CA GLU A 263 -6.14 -8.70 -25.31
C GLU A 263 -6.36 -7.36 -26.02
N GLY A 264 -5.42 -7.01 -26.90
CA GLY A 264 -5.49 -5.82 -27.76
C GLY A 264 -5.75 -6.20 -29.21
N ALA A 265 -6.24 -5.22 -29.97
CA ALA A 265 -6.54 -5.38 -31.39
C ALA A 265 -5.38 -4.96 -32.32
N HIS A 266 -4.33 -4.33 -31.78
CA HIS A 266 -3.21 -3.82 -32.58
C HIS A 266 -2.23 -4.91 -32.96
N GLU A 267 -1.56 -4.73 -34.10
CA GLU A 267 -0.54 -5.66 -34.57
C GLU A 267 0.78 -5.51 -33.82
N ARG A 268 1.53 -6.61 -33.75
CA ARG A 268 2.92 -6.60 -33.30
C ARG A 268 3.77 -5.80 -34.29
N LEU A 269 4.59 -4.90 -33.78
CA LEU A 269 5.46 -4.06 -34.58
C LEU A 269 6.88 -4.63 -34.59
N ARG A 270 7.52 -4.65 -35.77
CA ARG A 270 8.95 -5.05 -35.92
C ARG A 270 9.93 -3.87 -35.84
N ALA A 271 9.40 -2.65 -35.92
CA ALA A 271 10.14 -1.40 -35.90
C ALA A 271 9.25 -0.29 -35.31
N PRO A 272 9.80 0.81 -34.78
CA PRO A 272 9.00 1.90 -34.24
C PRO A 272 8.16 2.59 -35.32
N ALA A 273 6.94 2.93 -34.96
CA ALA A 273 6.10 3.84 -35.72
C ALA A 273 6.51 5.30 -35.45
N ARG A 274 6.41 6.13 -36.50
CA ARG A 274 6.85 7.53 -36.45
C ARG A 274 6.02 8.34 -35.44
N GLY A 275 6.70 9.12 -34.60
CA GLY A 275 6.07 10.05 -33.65
C GLY A 275 5.58 9.39 -32.35
N GLU A 276 5.68 8.07 -32.24
CA GLU A 276 5.26 7.33 -31.06
C GLU A 276 6.36 7.29 -30.00
N ARG A 277 5.97 7.06 -28.74
CA ARG A 277 6.90 6.97 -27.60
C ARG A 277 6.97 5.54 -27.10
N TYR A 278 8.19 5.07 -26.87
CA TYR A 278 8.44 3.69 -26.44
C TYR A 278 9.14 3.65 -25.08
N VAL A 279 8.72 2.71 -24.25
CA VAL A 279 9.40 2.30 -23.02
C VAL A 279 9.65 0.80 -23.06
N ALA A 280 10.51 0.31 -22.17
CA ALA A 280 10.78 -1.11 -22.08
C ALA A 280 10.91 -1.62 -20.64
N GLY A 281 10.58 -2.89 -20.45
CA GLY A 281 10.97 -3.69 -19.29
C GLY A 281 11.94 -4.77 -19.76
N LEU A 282 13.01 -4.98 -18.99
CA LEU A 282 14.01 -6.00 -19.28
C LEU A 282 14.18 -6.87 -18.05
N ASP A 283 13.81 -8.13 -18.20
CA ASP A 283 14.07 -9.17 -17.22
C ASP A 283 15.26 -10.00 -17.69
N LEU A 284 16.26 -10.16 -16.82
CA LEU A 284 17.53 -10.79 -17.18
C LEU A 284 17.60 -12.18 -16.56
N ALA A 285 17.83 -13.18 -17.40
CA ALA A 285 18.16 -14.51 -16.90
C ALA A 285 19.49 -14.47 -16.12
N GLY A 286 19.56 -15.19 -15.01
CA GLY A 286 20.84 -15.45 -14.35
C GLY A 286 21.79 -16.23 -15.26
N PRO A 287 23.10 -15.96 -15.27
CA PRO A 287 24.05 -16.77 -16.03
C PRO A 287 24.12 -18.20 -15.48
N ALA A 288 24.37 -19.15 -16.38
CA ALA A 288 24.39 -20.60 -16.17
C ALA A 288 25.54 -21.15 -15.29
N LEU A 289 25.99 -20.42 -14.26
CA LEU A 289 27.11 -20.84 -13.41
C LEU A 289 26.70 -20.90 -11.93
N GLU A 290 26.00 -21.97 -11.57
CA GLU A 290 26.05 -22.52 -10.21
C GLU A 290 27.04 -23.68 -10.17
N GLY A 291 28.16 -23.52 -9.44
CA GLY A 291 29.00 -24.64 -9.01
C GLY A 291 29.60 -25.54 -10.10
N GLY A 292 29.77 -25.06 -11.34
CA GLY A 292 30.34 -25.86 -12.43
C GLY A 292 29.39 -26.93 -12.99
N ARG A 293 28.09 -26.88 -12.66
CA ARG A 293 27.05 -27.68 -13.31
C ARG A 293 26.13 -26.79 -14.11
N ILE A 294 25.83 -27.22 -15.34
CA ILE A 294 24.86 -26.57 -16.22
C ILE A 294 23.48 -26.78 -15.58
N ALA A 295 22.81 -25.71 -15.17
CA ALA A 295 21.39 -25.78 -14.82
C ALA A 295 20.62 -26.23 -16.08
N GLU A 296 19.87 -27.34 -15.97
CA GLU A 296 19.23 -28.01 -17.12
C GLU A 296 18.08 -27.19 -17.76
N GLN A 297 17.64 -26.11 -17.12
CA GLN A 297 16.63 -25.19 -17.63
C GLN A 297 17.14 -23.75 -17.52
N HIS A 298 17.42 -23.12 -18.67
CA HIS A 298 17.84 -21.73 -18.73
C HIS A 298 16.61 -20.81 -18.71
N ASP A 299 16.53 -19.92 -17.73
CA ASP A 299 15.60 -18.78 -17.73
C ASP A 299 15.81 -17.91 -18.98
N TRP A 300 14.75 -17.25 -19.43
CA TRP A 300 14.81 -16.37 -20.60
C TRP A 300 15.18 -14.95 -20.20
N THR A 301 16.12 -14.35 -20.93
CA THR A 301 16.19 -12.89 -20.92
C THR A 301 15.06 -12.36 -21.79
N VAL A 302 14.14 -11.58 -21.22
CA VAL A 302 12.95 -11.08 -21.92
C VAL A 302 12.92 -9.55 -21.94
N LEU A 303 12.86 -8.99 -23.14
CA LEU A 303 12.66 -7.57 -23.41
C LEU A 303 11.23 -7.32 -23.87
N THR A 304 10.45 -6.62 -23.06
CA THR A 304 9.09 -6.16 -23.40
C THR A 304 9.15 -4.70 -23.82
N ILE A 305 8.68 -4.38 -25.03
CA ILE A 305 8.65 -3.01 -25.56
C ILE A 305 7.20 -2.57 -25.68
N ALA A 306 6.89 -1.43 -25.06
CA ALA A 306 5.56 -0.86 -25.04
C ALA A 306 5.52 0.56 -25.62
N ARG A 307 4.51 0.81 -26.44
CA ARG A 307 4.11 2.15 -26.86
C ARG A 307 3.32 2.82 -25.74
N VAL A 308 3.63 4.09 -25.45
CA VAL A 308 2.97 4.89 -24.40
C VAL A 308 2.20 6.06 -24.99
N ARG A 309 0.89 6.05 -24.77
CA ARG A 309 -0.05 7.10 -25.18
C ARG A 309 -0.62 7.82 -23.96
N ALA A 310 -1.06 9.07 -24.14
CA ALA A 310 -1.79 9.77 -23.09
C ALA A 310 -3.13 9.04 -22.85
N GLY A 311 -3.40 8.67 -21.61
CA GLY A 311 -4.68 8.08 -21.20
C GLY A 311 -5.52 9.08 -20.39
N SER A 312 -6.64 8.58 -19.86
CA SER A 312 -7.53 9.35 -18.99
C SER A 312 -6.94 9.54 -17.59
N GLY A 313 -7.24 10.67 -16.94
CA GLY A 313 -6.85 10.91 -15.54
C GLY A 313 -5.34 11.03 -15.31
N GLY A 314 -4.57 11.42 -16.33
CA GLY A 314 -3.12 11.59 -16.23
C GLY A 314 -2.32 10.28 -16.21
N LEU A 315 -2.96 9.12 -16.36
CA LEU A 315 -2.31 7.81 -16.45
C LEU A 315 -2.06 7.42 -17.90
N PRO A 316 -0.93 6.77 -18.22
CA PRO A 316 -0.63 6.33 -19.58
C PRO A 316 -1.48 5.13 -20.00
N LEU A 317 -1.85 5.10 -21.28
CA LEU A 317 -2.20 3.88 -22.00
C LEU A 317 -0.91 3.20 -22.48
N ILE A 318 -0.80 1.90 -22.23
CA ILE A 318 0.39 1.07 -22.42
C ILE A 318 0.01 -0.05 -23.40
N GLU A 319 0.55 -0.01 -24.60
CA GLU A 319 0.34 -1.04 -25.62
C GLU A 319 1.66 -1.78 -25.84
N VAL A 320 1.75 -3.04 -25.44
CA VAL A 320 2.92 -3.87 -25.78
C VAL A 320 2.92 -4.08 -27.28
N VAL A 321 4.02 -3.73 -27.93
CA VAL A 321 4.15 -3.77 -29.40
C VAL A 321 5.19 -4.78 -29.86
N GLU A 322 6.10 -5.20 -28.99
CA GLU A 322 7.16 -6.16 -29.33
C GLU A 322 7.65 -6.88 -28.06
N HIS A 323 7.95 -8.17 -28.22
CA HIS A 323 8.67 -9.00 -27.26
C HIS A 323 9.92 -9.56 -27.94
N GLN A 324 11.05 -9.53 -27.28
CA GLN A 324 12.26 -10.22 -27.74
C GLN A 324 12.79 -11.06 -26.58
N ALA A 325 13.22 -12.27 -26.88
CA ALA A 325 13.68 -13.20 -25.87
C ALA A 325 14.94 -13.94 -26.31
N TRP A 326 15.86 -14.15 -25.37
CA TRP A 326 17.13 -14.83 -25.58
C TRP A 326 17.33 -15.91 -24.51
N GLN A 327 17.87 -17.05 -24.92
CA GLN A 327 18.22 -18.15 -24.03
C GLN A 327 19.67 -18.56 -24.31
N GLY A 328 20.50 -18.61 -23.26
CA GLY A 328 21.91 -19.03 -23.38
C GLY A 328 22.81 -18.13 -24.23
N ALA A 329 22.42 -16.89 -24.52
CA ALA A 329 23.21 -15.97 -25.34
C ALA A 329 24.49 -15.52 -24.61
N PRO A 330 25.65 -15.40 -25.32
CA PRO A 330 26.86 -14.84 -24.72
C PRO A 330 26.63 -13.41 -24.23
N ALA A 331 27.12 -13.10 -23.02
CA ALA A 331 26.83 -11.83 -22.34
C ALA A 331 27.21 -10.58 -23.15
N GLY A 332 28.34 -10.62 -23.87
CA GLY A 332 28.79 -9.51 -24.72
C GLY A 332 27.87 -9.26 -25.91
N GLU A 333 27.49 -10.32 -26.63
CA GLU A 333 26.59 -10.26 -27.78
C GLU A 333 25.19 -9.80 -27.37
N LEU A 334 24.69 -10.33 -26.24
CA LEU A 334 23.40 -9.91 -25.68
C LEU A 334 23.41 -8.42 -25.33
N LEU A 335 24.47 -7.93 -24.69
CA LEU A 335 24.60 -6.52 -24.33
C LEU A 335 24.68 -5.61 -25.58
N ASP A 336 25.40 -6.01 -26.62
CA ASP A 336 25.48 -5.29 -27.89
C ASP A 336 24.11 -5.24 -28.59
N ALA A 337 23.40 -6.37 -28.62
CA ALA A 337 22.05 -6.46 -29.18
C ALA A 337 21.05 -5.60 -28.40
N LEU A 338 21.02 -5.69 -27.07
CA LEU A 338 20.15 -4.88 -26.22
C LEU A 338 20.42 -3.38 -26.40
N ALA A 339 21.70 -2.96 -26.39
CA ALA A 339 22.06 -1.56 -26.58
C ALA A 339 21.61 -1.03 -27.95
N ASP A 340 21.81 -1.80 -29.03
CA ASP A 340 21.32 -1.46 -30.37
C ASP A 340 19.79 -1.28 -30.40
N ARG A 341 19.07 -2.28 -29.87
CA ARG A 341 17.60 -2.30 -29.88
C ARG A 341 17.03 -1.12 -29.10
N LEU A 342 17.55 -0.85 -27.91
CA LEU A 342 17.05 0.20 -27.03
C LEU A 342 17.42 1.60 -27.53
N ALA A 343 18.66 1.81 -27.98
CA ALA A 343 19.17 3.14 -28.33
C ALA A 343 18.89 3.53 -29.79
N ARG A 344 19.09 2.62 -30.75
CA ARG A 344 19.05 2.93 -32.18
C ARG A 344 17.73 2.56 -32.85
N VAL A 345 17.26 1.34 -32.61
CA VAL A 345 16.04 0.81 -33.26
C VAL A 345 14.81 1.45 -32.64
N TRP A 346 14.49 1.13 -31.38
CA TRP A 346 13.26 1.58 -30.73
C TRP A 346 13.37 2.97 -30.10
N ARG A 347 14.60 3.40 -29.82
CA ARG A 347 14.90 4.71 -29.21
C ARG A 347 14.07 4.92 -27.95
N VAL A 348 14.02 3.90 -27.09
CA VAL A 348 13.18 3.92 -25.90
C VAL A 348 13.52 5.14 -25.04
N ARG A 349 12.50 5.75 -24.45
CA ARG A 349 12.68 6.85 -23.51
C ARG A 349 13.16 6.38 -22.16
N ARG A 350 12.73 5.17 -21.78
CA ARG A 350 13.07 4.55 -20.52
C ARG A 350 13.06 3.05 -20.65
N VAL A 351 14.00 2.40 -20.00
CA VAL A 351 14.02 0.96 -19.76
C VAL A 351 14.21 0.71 -18.27
N VAL A 352 13.33 -0.10 -17.69
CA VAL A 352 13.52 -0.62 -16.33
C VAL A 352 14.15 -2.00 -16.47
N VAL A 353 15.30 -2.20 -15.84
CA VAL A 353 16.12 -3.42 -15.96
C VAL A 353 16.13 -4.12 -14.61
N ASP A 354 15.90 -5.43 -14.59
CA ASP A 354 16.18 -6.23 -13.40
C ASP A 354 17.67 -6.11 -13.05
N ALA A 355 17.93 -5.54 -11.88
CA ALA A 355 19.27 -5.32 -11.34
C ALA A 355 19.55 -6.24 -10.14
N THR A 356 18.82 -7.35 -10.01
CA THR A 356 18.99 -8.33 -8.94
C THR A 356 20.18 -9.24 -9.24
N GLY A 357 20.99 -9.52 -8.22
CA GLY A 357 22.18 -10.37 -8.36
C GLY A 357 23.10 -9.88 -9.49
N LEU A 358 23.21 -10.70 -10.54
CA LEU A 358 24.09 -10.46 -11.70
C LEU A 358 23.52 -9.49 -12.74
N GLY A 359 22.27 -9.05 -12.59
CA GLY A 359 21.65 -8.01 -13.44
C GLY A 359 22.21 -6.61 -13.20
N GLY A 360 22.77 -6.33 -12.02
CA GLY A 360 23.35 -5.02 -11.68
C GLY A 360 24.45 -4.56 -12.65
N PRO A 361 25.51 -5.36 -12.87
CA PRO A 361 26.55 -5.04 -13.85
C PRO A 361 26.02 -4.82 -15.27
N VAL A 362 25.00 -5.57 -15.70
CA VAL A 362 24.38 -5.42 -17.03
C VAL A 362 23.62 -4.09 -17.11
N ALA A 363 22.85 -3.73 -16.09
CA ALA A 363 22.17 -2.45 -16.01
C ALA A 363 23.16 -1.27 -16.08
N ASP A 364 24.30 -1.36 -15.38
CA ASP A 364 25.36 -0.35 -15.41
C ASP A 364 26.02 -0.23 -16.78
N LEU A 365 26.29 -1.37 -17.44
CA LEU A 365 26.87 -1.39 -18.79
C LEU A 365 25.90 -0.81 -19.83
N LEU A 366 24.60 -1.12 -19.72
CA LEU A 366 23.56 -0.51 -20.56
C LEU A 366 23.47 1.00 -20.30
N ALA A 367 23.53 1.44 -19.04
CA ALA A 367 23.47 2.85 -18.69
C ALA A 367 24.63 3.67 -19.29
N ARG A 368 25.80 3.05 -19.48
CA ARG A 368 26.95 3.67 -20.18
C ARG A 368 26.78 3.75 -21.69
N ARG A 369 25.95 2.89 -22.29
CA ARG A 369 25.75 2.80 -23.75
C ARG A 369 24.50 3.52 -24.24
N LEU A 370 23.54 3.78 -23.35
CA LEU A 370 22.33 4.53 -23.64
C LEU A 370 22.48 6.00 -23.24
N PRO A 371 21.72 6.92 -23.85
CA PRO A 371 21.65 8.31 -23.38
C PRO A 371 21.30 8.39 -21.89
N SER A 372 21.90 9.36 -21.19
CA SER A 372 21.76 9.55 -19.74
C SER A 372 20.29 9.62 -19.30
N GLY A 373 19.98 8.97 -18.17
CA GLY A 373 18.66 8.95 -17.55
C GLY A 373 17.65 7.97 -18.17
N ARG A 374 18.04 7.16 -19.17
CA ARG A 374 17.12 6.18 -19.79
C ARG A 374 17.05 4.83 -19.09
N VAL A 375 18.12 4.40 -18.42
CA VAL A 375 18.17 3.11 -17.72
C VAL A 375 17.80 3.32 -16.25
N VAL A 376 16.84 2.53 -15.76
CA VAL A 376 16.42 2.53 -14.36
C VAL A 376 16.65 1.13 -13.80
N PRO A 377 17.66 0.93 -12.94
CA PRO A 377 17.88 -0.37 -12.30
C PRO A 377 16.77 -0.67 -11.30
N PHE A 378 16.29 -1.91 -11.30
CA PHE A 378 15.27 -2.39 -10.38
C PHE A 378 15.76 -3.63 -9.64
N THR A 379 16.12 -3.46 -8.37
CA THR A 379 16.48 -4.58 -7.49
C THR A 379 15.21 -5.13 -6.85
N PHE A 380 14.93 -6.42 -7.06
CA PHE A 380 13.79 -7.08 -6.44
C PHE A 380 14.03 -7.28 -4.94
N THR A 381 13.07 -6.79 -4.16
CA THR A 381 12.85 -7.16 -2.76
C THR A 381 11.39 -7.61 -2.65
N ALA A 382 11.01 -8.31 -1.57
CA ALA A 382 9.61 -8.73 -1.39
C ALA A 382 8.63 -7.54 -1.50
N GLU A 383 8.97 -6.40 -0.90
CA GLU A 383 8.17 -5.18 -0.95
C GLU A 383 8.11 -4.58 -2.37
N ARG A 384 9.26 -4.46 -3.04
CA ARG A 384 9.32 -3.89 -4.40
C ARG A 384 8.64 -4.79 -5.43
N LYS A 385 8.77 -6.12 -5.30
CA LYS A 385 8.05 -7.10 -6.14
C LYS A 385 6.54 -6.95 -5.93
N SER A 386 6.08 -6.92 -4.68
CA SER A 386 4.66 -6.68 -4.34
C SER A 386 4.12 -5.39 -4.98
N GLN A 387 4.83 -4.27 -4.85
CA GLN A 387 4.45 -3.00 -5.48
C GLN A 387 4.39 -3.10 -7.01
N LEU A 388 5.31 -3.84 -7.63
CA LEU A 388 5.35 -4.06 -9.07
C LEU A 388 4.13 -4.85 -9.55
N GLY A 389 3.78 -5.92 -8.83
CA GLY A 389 2.60 -6.72 -9.12
C GLY A 389 1.29 -5.93 -8.95
N PHE A 390 1.15 -5.13 -7.88
CA PHE A 390 -0.03 -4.26 -7.74
C PHE A 390 -0.09 -3.23 -8.88
N ALA A 391 1.04 -2.67 -9.30
CA ALA A 391 1.05 -1.75 -10.44
C ALA A 391 0.62 -2.43 -11.75
N LEU A 392 1.04 -3.69 -11.97
CA LEU A 392 0.60 -4.51 -13.09
C LEU A 392 -0.92 -4.73 -13.05
N LEU A 393 -1.46 -5.23 -11.93
CA LEU A 393 -2.90 -5.43 -11.76
C LEU A 393 -3.69 -4.14 -11.96
N ALA A 394 -3.20 -3.02 -11.43
CA ALA A 394 -3.83 -1.72 -11.63
C ALA A 394 -3.87 -1.31 -13.10
N ALA A 395 -2.81 -1.59 -13.88
CA ALA A 395 -2.79 -1.32 -15.31
C ALA A 395 -3.75 -2.21 -16.08
N VAL A 396 -3.86 -3.50 -15.71
CA VAL A 396 -4.80 -4.43 -16.33
C VAL A 396 -6.25 -4.09 -16.01
N HIS A 397 -6.61 -4.01 -14.73
CA HIS A 397 -8.01 -3.86 -14.30
C HIS A 397 -8.60 -2.49 -14.67
N SER A 398 -7.78 -1.44 -14.79
CA SER A 398 -8.22 -0.14 -15.33
C SER A 398 -8.23 -0.08 -16.86
N GLY A 399 -7.90 -1.17 -17.56
CA GLY A 399 -7.91 -1.27 -19.01
C GLY A 399 -6.79 -0.51 -19.73
N ARG A 400 -5.75 -0.09 -18.99
CA ARG A 400 -4.63 0.71 -19.49
C ARG A 400 -3.52 -0.11 -20.11
N LEU A 401 -3.43 -1.41 -19.85
CA LEU A 401 -2.43 -2.29 -20.45
C LEU A 401 -3.08 -3.18 -21.52
N ARG A 402 -2.49 -3.23 -22.71
CA ARG A 402 -2.92 -4.11 -23.81
C ARG A 402 -1.72 -4.82 -24.44
N LEU A 403 -1.85 -6.13 -24.67
CA LEU A 403 -0.94 -6.90 -25.51
C LEU A 403 -1.33 -6.76 -26.98
N TYR A 404 -0.39 -7.00 -27.89
CA TYR A 404 -0.70 -7.08 -29.31
C TYR A 404 -1.56 -8.32 -29.61
N ARG A 405 -2.32 -8.25 -30.71
CA ARG A 405 -3.11 -9.37 -31.22
C ARG A 405 -2.21 -10.58 -31.45
N LEU A 406 -2.64 -11.76 -30.99
CA LEU A 406 -1.89 -13.00 -31.19
C LEU A 406 -1.57 -13.22 -32.68
N ASP A 407 -0.28 -13.34 -32.95
CA ASP A 407 0.31 -13.44 -34.29
C ASP A 407 0.88 -14.84 -34.58
N GLY A 408 0.69 -15.79 -33.66
CA GLY A 408 1.25 -17.15 -33.74
C GLY A 408 2.74 -17.24 -33.38
N SER A 409 3.37 -16.15 -32.90
CA SER A 409 4.77 -16.21 -32.50
C SER A 409 4.99 -16.98 -31.20
N ARG A 410 6.21 -17.49 -31.04
CA ARG A 410 6.66 -18.11 -29.79
C ARG A 410 6.53 -17.15 -28.60
N GLU A 411 6.96 -15.90 -28.76
CA GLU A 411 6.91 -14.92 -27.68
C GLU A 411 5.47 -14.60 -27.24
N ALA A 412 4.53 -14.53 -28.19
CA ALA A 412 3.12 -14.31 -27.89
C ALA A 412 2.52 -15.50 -27.12
N ALA A 413 2.84 -16.73 -27.55
CA ALA A 413 2.39 -17.95 -26.91
C ALA A 413 2.98 -18.10 -25.50
N GLU A 414 4.29 -17.90 -25.33
CA GLU A 414 4.98 -18.00 -24.05
C GLU A 414 4.47 -16.96 -23.06
N CYS A 415 4.37 -15.69 -23.47
CA CYS A 415 3.80 -14.64 -22.64
C CYS A 415 2.39 -15.00 -22.16
N ARG A 416 1.53 -15.52 -23.05
CA ARG A 416 0.16 -15.95 -22.69
C ARG A 416 0.16 -17.07 -21.66
N VAL A 417 0.96 -18.12 -21.89
CA VAL A 417 1.06 -19.27 -20.98
C VAL A 417 1.53 -18.83 -19.59
N GLN A 418 2.55 -17.98 -19.52
CA GLN A 418 3.05 -17.50 -18.23
C GLN A 418 2.03 -16.62 -17.50
N LEU A 419 1.30 -15.74 -18.21
CA LEU A 419 0.22 -14.93 -17.62
C LEU A 419 -0.94 -15.78 -17.10
N GLU A 420 -1.31 -16.85 -17.81
CA GLU A 420 -2.34 -17.82 -17.39
C GLU A 420 -1.89 -18.65 -16.18
N ARG A 421 -0.60 -18.97 -16.10
CA ARG A 421 -0.03 -19.78 -15.02
C ARG A 421 0.32 -18.97 -13.78
N ALA A 422 0.59 -17.68 -13.91
CA ALA A 422 0.98 -16.83 -12.79
C ALA A 422 -0.07 -16.85 -11.68
N ARG A 423 0.41 -17.04 -10.45
CA ARG A 423 -0.40 -17.07 -9.22
C ARG A 423 -0.02 -15.91 -8.32
N ALA A 424 -0.98 -15.43 -7.54
CA ALA A 424 -0.75 -14.45 -6.50
C ALA A 424 -1.05 -15.06 -5.14
N ALA A 425 -0.10 -14.94 -4.21
CA ALA A 425 -0.28 -15.26 -2.80
C ALA A 425 -0.22 -13.96 -2.00
N TYR A 426 -1.25 -13.73 -1.17
CA TYR A 426 -1.34 -12.54 -0.32
C TYR A 426 -0.87 -12.91 1.09
N GLY A 427 0.39 -12.59 1.37
CA GLY A 427 1.03 -12.91 2.64
C GLY A 427 0.65 -11.96 3.75
N GLU A 428 1.25 -12.18 4.92
CA GLU A 428 1.12 -11.28 6.08
C GLU A 428 1.55 -9.84 5.74
N ARG A 429 0.96 -8.86 6.44
CA ARG A 429 1.30 -7.43 6.34
C ARG A 429 1.02 -6.77 4.97
N GLY A 430 0.04 -7.27 4.21
CA GLY A 430 -0.38 -6.56 3.00
C GLY A 430 0.49 -6.81 1.76
N LEU A 431 1.48 -7.71 1.84
CA LEU A 431 2.38 -8.00 0.72
C LEU A 431 1.78 -9.05 -0.23
N MET A 432 1.91 -8.79 -1.53
CA MET A 432 1.60 -9.75 -2.58
C MET A 432 2.89 -10.38 -3.09
N GLN A 433 2.92 -11.70 -3.11
CA GLN A 433 3.89 -12.48 -3.85
C GLN A 433 3.21 -12.95 -5.13
N PHE A 434 3.91 -12.88 -6.27
CA PHE A 434 3.42 -13.46 -7.50
C PHE A 434 4.57 -14.05 -8.30
N ALA A 435 4.30 -15.18 -8.92
CA ALA A 435 5.23 -15.96 -9.74
C ALA A 435 4.43 -17.00 -10.54
N VAL A 436 5.09 -17.62 -11.50
CA VAL A 436 4.70 -18.94 -12.02
C VAL A 436 5.34 -19.99 -11.12
N ASP A 437 4.64 -21.07 -10.82
CA ASP A 437 5.24 -22.19 -10.09
C ASP A 437 6.41 -22.75 -10.93
N PRO A 438 7.63 -22.89 -10.38
CA PRO A 438 8.77 -23.38 -11.15
C PRO A 438 8.56 -24.77 -11.80
N SER A 439 7.65 -25.59 -11.25
CA SER A 439 7.24 -26.86 -11.86
C SER A 439 6.27 -26.70 -13.03
N GLU A 440 5.58 -25.56 -13.10
CA GLU A 440 4.65 -25.18 -14.19
C GLU A 440 5.33 -24.29 -15.24
N GLY A 441 6.53 -23.76 -15.03
CA GLY A 441 7.31 -22.99 -16.02
C GLY A 441 8.00 -21.75 -15.44
N HIS A 442 8.41 -20.84 -16.32
CA HIS A 442 9.12 -19.59 -15.97
C HIS A 442 8.15 -18.40 -15.82
N ASP A 443 8.61 -17.31 -15.20
CA ASP A 443 7.85 -16.06 -15.05
C ASP A 443 8.49 -14.84 -15.73
N ASP A 444 9.51 -15.05 -16.57
CA ASP A 444 10.32 -13.99 -17.18
C ASP A 444 9.50 -12.95 -17.98
N TYR A 445 8.49 -13.42 -18.74
CA TYR A 445 7.61 -12.51 -19.49
C TYR A 445 6.70 -11.72 -18.57
N VAL A 446 6.25 -12.32 -17.46
CA VAL A 446 5.41 -11.64 -16.48
C VAL A 446 6.22 -10.55 -15.77
N MET A 447 7.47 -10.85 -15.39
CA MET A 447 8.37 -9.88 -14.77
C MET A 447 8.74 -8.76 -15.74
N SER A 448 9.16 -9.10 -16.95
CA SER A 448 9.48 -8.13 -18.01
C SER A 448 8.30 -7.19 -18.31
N LEU A 449 7.07 -7.74 -18.39
CA LEU A 449 5.84 -6.96 -18.57
C LEU A 449 5.59 -6.00 -17.41
N ALA A 450 5.74 -6.48 -16.17
CA ALA A 450 5.54 -5.66 -14.99
C ALA A 450 6.58 -4.51 -14.90
N LEU A 451 7.84 -4.78 -15.27
CA LEU A 451 8.89 -3.76 -15.41
C LEU A 451 8.57 -2.74 -16.51
N ALA A 452 7.98 -3.17 -17.64
CA ALA A 452 7.54 -2.26 -18.70
C ALA A 452 6.41 -1.33 -18.22
N VAL A 453 5.45 -1.85 -17.44
CA VAL A 453 4.43 -1.02 -16.77
C VAL A 453 5.07 -0.01 -15.83
N ARG A 454 6.08 -0.40 -15.06
CA ARG A 454 6.83 0.51 -14.20
C ARG A 454 7.55 1.59 -15.01
N ALA A 455 8.14 1.23 -16.15
CA ALA A 455 8.82 2.16 -17.05
C ALA A 455 7.85 3.23 -17.61
N ALA A 456 6.61 2.84 -17.90
CA ALA A 456 5.60 3.74 -18.46
C ALA A 456 5.09 4.81 -17.46
N ARG A 457 5.19 4.56 -16.14
CA ARG A 457 4.57 5.39 -15.09
C ARG A 457 4.82 6.90 -15.25
N ASP A 458 6.03 7.29 -15.59
CA ASP A 458 6.44 8.70 -15.64
C ASP A 458 6.38 9.30 -17.06
N GLU A 459 5.98 8.51 -18.06
CA GLU A 459 5.89 8.95 -19.47
C GLU A 459 4.46 9.34 -19.89
N GLY A 460 3.47 9.13 -19.01
CA GLY A 460 2.05 9.43 -19.26
C GLY A 460 1.64 10.89 -19.09
N ALA A 461 2.44 11.71 -18.40
CA ALA A 461 2.12 13.12 -18.21
C ALA A 461 2.27 13.90 -19.53
N ALA A 462 1.21 14.58 -19.96
CA ALA A 462 1.33 15.62 -20.97
C ALA A 462 2.26 16.70 -20.39
N ARG A 463 3.33 17.06 -21.11
CA ARG A 463 4.16 18.20 -20.69
C ARG A 463 3.30 19.45 -20.85
N THR A 464 2.87 20.06 -19.75
CA THR A 464 2.56 21.49 -19.75
C THR A 464 3.84 22.23 -20.12
N ALA A 465 3.88 22.85 -21.30
CA ALA A 465 4.89 23.83 -21.59
C ALA A 465 4.76 24.92 -20.52
N ARG A 466 5.74 25.05 -19.62
CA ARG A 466 5.86 26.22 -18.75
C ARG A 466 6.32 27.38 -19.65
N GLY A 467 5.36 27.99 -20.34
CA GLY A 467 5.57 29.29 -20.94
C GLY A 467 5.92 30.26 -19.81
N ARG A 468 7.08 30.90 -19.91
CA ARG A 468 7.51 31.94 -18.98
C ARG A 468 6.59 33.14 -19.20
N ALA A 469 5.48 33.20 -18.46
CA ALA A 469 4.64 34.38 -18.39
C ALA A 469 5.34 35.41 -17.46
N PRO A 470 5.58 36.65 -17.89
CA PRO A 470 6.18 37.67 -17.05
C PRO A 470 5.16 38.07 -15.97
N GLY A 471 5.45 37.69 -14.72
CA GLY A 471 4.59 38.00 -13.56
C GLY A 471 4.57 36.97 -12.42
N GLY A 472 5.32 35.87 -12.51
CA GLY A 472 5.30 34.77 -11.53
C GLY A 472 5.99 35.02 -10.18
N ASP A 473 6.69 36.15 -9.99
CA ASP A 473 7.58 36.36 -8.83
C ASP A 473 6.85 36.63 -7.50
N ALA A 474 5.52 36.79 -7.49
CA ALA A 474 4.77 37.01 -6.26
C ALA A 474 4.41 35.71 -5.49
N VAL A 475 4.33 34.56 -6.18
CA VAL A 475 3.92 33.28 -5.56
C VAL A 475 5.13 32.47 -5.08
N GLU A 476 6.28 32.56 -5.75
CA GLU A 476 7.54 31.94 -5.29
C GLU A 476 8.11 32.65 -4.05
N ALA A 477 7.90 33.98 -3.92
CA ALA A 477 8.33 34.73 -2.73
C ALA A 477 7.57 34.32 -1.45
N ALA A 478 6.33 33.82 -1.57
CA ALA A 478 5.55 33.35 -0.42
C ALA A 478 6.00 31.96 0.10
N LEU A 479 6.62 31.14 -0.74
CA LEU A 479 7.12 29.80 -0.36
C LEU A 479 8.54 29.83 0.25
N ALA A 480 9.34 30.87 -0.05
CA ALA A 480 10.70 31.01 0.46
C ALA A 480 10.81 31.61 1.87
N VAL A 481 9.71 32.12 2.44
CA VAL A 481 9.67 32.69 3.81
C VAL A 481 9.20 31.64 4.85
N ALA A 482 8.86 30.43 4.42
CA ALA A 482 8.39 29.33 5.28
C ALA A 482 9.41 28.18 5.44
N ALA A 483 10.69 28.43 5.13
CA ALA A 483 11.83 27.57 5.48
C ALA A 483 12.81 28.36 6.36
#